data_AF-A0A967EBX1-F1
#
_entry.id   AF-A0A967EBX1-F1
#
_cell.length_a   1.000
_cell.length_b   1.000
_cell.length_c   1.000
_cell.angle_alpha   90.00
_cell.angle_beta   90.00
_cell.angle_gamma   90.00
#
_symmetry.space_group_name_H-M   'P 1'
#
loop_
_entity.id
_entity.type
_entity.pdbx_description
1 polymer ?
#
loop_
_entity_poly.entity_id
_entity_poly.type
_entity_poly.pdbx_seq_one_letter_code
_entity_poly.pdbx_strand_id
1 'polypeptide(L)'
;MLSTKYSFEVPLAWAMSFQGWALAEQGKESGLERLLEGLSAAQKAKASLNHTYTLALLAEIHLRSQRIAEGLIAIQRAQELAATQGELCWQAELLRLKGELLLAQSDQSINEAEQSFSQALTIARAQQAKMLELRAATSMAKLLRKQNKPDSARSILNSVRSRFSGQGINLDLIEAQKVLEQLNTAT
;
A
#
# COMPACT_ATOMS: atom_id res chain seq x y z
N MET A 1 -9.28 -24.24 -31.47
CA MET A 1 -9.69 -23.05 -30.69
C MET A 1 -9.73 -23.39 -29.21
N LEU A 2 -8.56 -23.30 -28.54
CA LEU A 2 -8.42 -23.43 -27.08
C LEU A 2 -7.98 -22.11 -26.42
N SER A 3 -7.49 -21.13 -27.21
CA SER A 3 -7.05 -19.82 -26.71
C SER A 3 -8.19 -18.88 -26.32
N THR A 4 -9.39 -19.04 -26.90
CA THR A 4 -10.58 -18.29 -26.52
C THR A 4 -11.28 -18.82 -25.27
N LYS A 5 -10.93 -20.04 -24.82
CA LYS A 5 -11.52 -20.67 -23.62
C LYS A 5 -10.66 -20.49 -22.36
N TYR A 6 -9.37 -20.17 -22.54
CA TYR A 6 -8.39 -19.91 -21.47
C TYR A 6 -7.55 -18.68 -21.80
N SER A 7 -8.17 -17.50 -21.86
CA SER A 7 -7.51 -16.25 -22.24
C SER A 7 -6.19 -16.06 -21.47
N PHE A 8 -5.07 -16.26 -22.16
CA PHE A 8 -3.69 -16.07 -21.64
C PHE A 8 -3.41 -14.61 -21.23
N GLU A 9 -4.35 -13.71 -21.49
CA GLU A 9 -4.35 -12.31 -21.07
C GLU A 9 -4.36 -12.14 -19.55
N VAL A 10 -5.04 -13.03 -18.80
CA VAL A 10 -5.13 -12.93 -17.33
C VAL A 10 -3.82 -13.35 -16.65
N PRO A 11 -3.22 -14.52 -16.95
CA PRO A 11 -1.92 -14.89 -16.42
C PRO A 11 -0.81 -13.93 -16.86
N LEU A 12 -0.88 -13.40 -18.09
CA LEU A 12 0.08 -12.41 -18.59
C LEU A 12 -0.03 -11.09 -17.82
N ALA A 13 -1.25 -10.60 -17.56
CA ALA A 13 -1.43 -9.40 -16.76
C ALA A 13 -0.96 -9.57 -15.32
N TRP A 14 -1.17 -10.75 -14.73
CA TRP A 14 -0.63 -11.08 -13.40
C TRP A 14 0.90 -11.15 -13.42
N ALA A 15 1.49 -11.79 -14.43
CA ALA A 15 2.94 -11.82 -14.62
C ALA A 15 3.52 -10.41 -14.81
N MET A 16 2.82 -9.53 -15.53
CA MET A 16 3.22 -8.13 -15.71
C MET A 16 3.09 -7.31 -14.41
N SER A 17 2.07 -7.55 -13.59
CA SER A 17 1.94 -6.95 -12.26
C SER A 17 3.01 -7.43 -11.29
N PHE A 18 3.31 -8.74 -11.28
CA PHE A 18 4.41 -9.30 -10.49
C PHE A 18 5.78 -8.83 -10.99
N GLN A 19 5.95 -8.68 -12.31
CA GLN A 19 7.17 -8.14 -12.91
C GLN A 19 7.32 -6.65 -12.60
N GLY A 20 6.25 -5.86 -12.65
CA GLY A 20 6.25 -4.45 -12.26
C GLY A 20 6.58 -4.26 -10.79
N TRP A 21 6.00 -5.08 -9.91
CA TRP A 21 6.34 -5.14 -8.48
C TRP A 21 7.82 -5.54 -8.27
N ALA A 22 8.30 -6.60 -8.92
CA ALA A 22 9.69 -7.04 -8.82
C ALA A 22 10.70 -6.02 -9.40
N LEU A 23 10.33 -5.25 -10.42
CA LEU A 23 11.14 -4.17 -10.98
C LEU A 23 11.16 -2.94 -10.06
N ALA A 24 10.04 -2.63 -9.40
CA ALA A 24 9.97 -1.61 -8.37
C ALA A 24 10.79 -2.01 -7.12
N GLU A 25 10.78 -3.29 -6.74
CA GLU A 25 11.66 -3.86 -5.70
C GLU A 25 13.16 -3.74 -6.05
N GLN A 26 13.50 -3.64 -7.34
CA GLN A 26 14.87 -3.41 -7.83
C GLN A 26 15.21 -1.92 -8.02
N GLY A 27 14.34 -1.00 -7.60
CA GLY A 27 14.56 0.45 -7.71
C GLY A 27 14.45 1.01 -9.12
N LYS A 28 13.82 0.27 -10.06
CA LYS A 28 13.61 0.76 -11.43
C LYS A 28 12.29 1.52 -11.53
N GLU A 29 12.36 2.79 -11.92
CA GLU A 29 11.19 3.67 -12.12
C GLU A 29 10.16 3.07 -13.10
N SER A 30 10.62 2.27 -14.08
CA SER A 30 9.77 1.57 -15.04
C SER A 30 8.86 0.48 -14.44
N GLY A 31 9.09 0.06 -13.18
CA GLY A 31 8.29 -0.96 -12.53
C GLY A 31 6.83 -0.53 -12.31
N LEU A 32 6.62 0.75 -12.01
CA LEU A 32 5.29 1.33 -11.83
C LEU A 32 4.52 1.44 -13.16
N GLU A 33 5.16 1.91 -14.22
CA GLU A 33 4.56 1.94 -15.57
C GLU A 33 4.20 0.54 -16.06
N ARG A 34 5.07 -0.46 -15.81
CA ARG A 34 4.81 -1.84 -16.21
C ARG A 34 3.64 -2.46 -15.44
N LEU A 35 3.50 -2.13 -14.16
CA LEU A 35 2.38 -2.53 -13.33
C LEU A 35 1.07 -1.85 -13.80
N LEU A 36 1.13 -0.57 -14.18
CA LEU A 36 0.02 0.18 -14.76
C LEU A 36 -0.46 -0.42 -16.09
N GLU A 37 0.47 -0.81 -16.97
CA GLU A 37 0.17 -1.52 -18.22
C GLU A 37 -0.53 -2.86 -17.96
N GLY A 38 -0.01 -3.65 -17.00
CA GLY A 38 -0.57 -4.95 -16.62
C GLY A 38 -2.01 -4.85 -16.10
N LEU A 39 -2.26 -3.89 -15.21
CA LEU A 39 -3.60 -3.63 -14.68
C LEU A 39 -4.58 -3.13 -15.75
N SER A 40 -4.13 -2.24 -16.65
CA SER A 40 -4.95 -1.76 -17.77
C SER A 40 -5.31 -2.89 -18.73
N ALA A 41 -4.36 -3.79 -19.02
CA ALA A 41 -4.58 -4.96 -19.86
C ALA A 41 -5.57 -5.95 -19.21
N ALA A 42 -5.43 -6.23 -17.91
CA ALA A 42 -6.39 -7.07 -17.20
C ALA A 42 -7.81 -6.48 -17.16
N GLN A 43 -7.92 -5.15 -17.08
CA GLN A 43 -9.22 -4.48 -17.07
C GLN A 43 -9.91 -4.54 -18.43
N LYS A 44 -9.16 -4.34 -19.52
CA LYS A 44 -9.66 -4.50 -20.89
C LYS A 44 -10.07 -5.94 -21.18
N ALA A 45 -9.35 -6.92 -20.62
CA ALA A 45 -9.65 -8.34 -20.76
C ALA A 45 -10.89 -8.82 -19.97
N LYS A 46 -11.55 -7.93 -19.18
CA LYS A 46 -12.61 -8.29 -18.22
C LYS A 46 -12.20 -9.47 -17.32
N ALA A 47 -10.89 -9.62 -17.08
CA ALA A 47 -10.38 -10.57 -16.11
C ALA A 47 -11.01 -10.25 -14.76
N SER A 48 -11.19 -11.27 -13.90
CA SER A 48 -11.63 -11.03 -12.53
C SER A 48 -10.58 -10.20 -11.79
N LEU A 49 -10.69 -8.88 -11.91
CA LEU A 49 -9.90 -7.87 -11.23
C LEU A 49 -10.42 -7.59 -9.82
N ASN A 50 -11.52 -8.25 -9.44
CA ASN A 50 -12.12 -8.19 -8.13
C ASN A 50 -11.32 -9.08 -7.18
N HIS A 51 -10.07 -8.70 -6.91
CA HIS A 51 -9.25 -9.23 -5.82
C HIS A 51 -8.69 -8.05 -5.03
N THR A 52 -8.61 -8.18 -3.71
CA THR A 52 -8.21 -7.08 -2.82
C THR A 52 -6.83 -6.55 -3.14
N TYR A 53 -5.93 -7.40 -3.64
CA TYR A 53 -4.61 -7.02 -4.14
C TYR A 53 -4.66 -5.97 -5.28
N THR A 54 -5.43 -6.26 -6.33
CA THR A 54 -5.56 -5.36 -7.49
C THR A 54 -6.12 -4.00 -7.07
N LEU A 55 -7.10 -4.02 -6.17
CA LEU A 55 -7.73 -2.79 -5.68
C LEU A 55 -6.78 -1.98 -4.79
N ALA A 56 -5.90 -2.62 -4.03
CA ALA A 56 -4.82 -1.93 -3.31
C ALA A 56 -3.85 -1.24 -4.28
N LEU A 57 -3.44 -1.91 -5.36
CA LEU A 57 -2.58 -1.30 -6.37
C LEU A 57 -3.25 -0.11 -7.06
N LEU A 58 -4.53 -0.24 -7.43
CA LEU A 58 -5.30 0.86 -8.02
C LEU A 58 -5.40 2.04 -7.06
N ALA A 59 -5.68 1.81 -5.78
CA ALA A 59 -5.72 2.87 -4.78
C ALA A 59 -4.37 3.58 -4.62
N GLU A 60 -3.25 2.83 -4.64
CA GLU A 60 -1.90 3.42 -4.59
C GLU A 60 -1.59 4.28 -5.82
N ILE A 61 -1.98 3.82 -7.02
CA ILE A 61 -1.83 4.58 -8.27
C ILE A 61 -2.64 5.88 -8.21
N HIS A 62 -3.89 5.80 -7.76
CA HIS A 62 -4.76 6.95 -7.63
C HIS A 62 -4.22 7.97 -6.63
N LEU A 63 -3.72 7.51 -5.48
CA LEU A 63 -3.04 8.34 -4.49
C LEU A 63 -1.85 9.08 -5.09
N ARG A 64 -0.94 8.36 -5.79
CA ARG A 64 0.24 8.97 -6.44
C ARG A 64 -0.14 9.97 -7.54
N SER A 65 -1.27 9.73 -8.21
CA SER A 65 -1.79 10.59 -9.27
C SER A 65 -2.68 11.75 -8.75
N GLN A 66 -2.79 11.95 -7.43
CA GLN A 66 -3.68 12.94 -6.81
C GLN A 66 -5.18 12.78 -7.19
N ARG A 67 -5.59 11.59 -7.62
CA ARG A 67 -6.98 11.23 -7.95
C ARG A 67 -7.66 10.63 -6.73
N ILE A 68 -7.84 11.47 -5.70
CA ILE A 68 -8.17 11.02 -4.35
C ILE A 68 -9.55 10.33 -4.28
N ALA A 69 -10.55 10.87 -4.98
CA ALA A 69 -11.89 10.30 -4.99
C ALA A 69 -11.91 8.89 -5.60
N GLU A 70 -11.21 8.68 -6.71
CA GLU A 70 -11.11 7.38 -7.37
C GLU A 70 -10.34 6.36 -6.54
N GLY A 71 -9.31 6.81 -5.81
CA GLY A 71 -8.61 5.98 -4.83
C GLY A 71 -9.54 5.50 -3.72
N LEU A 72 -10.36 6.39 -3.15
CA LEU A 72 -11.32 6.03 -2.11
C LEU A 72 -12.42 5.08 -2.63
N ILE A 73 -12.87 5.24 -3.87
CA ILE A 73 -13.78 4.30 -4.52
C ILE A 73 -13.13 2.91 -4.65
N ALA A 74 -11.85 2.83 -5.01
CA ALA A 74 -11.12 1.56 -5.09
C ALA A 74 -11.02 0.89 -3.71
N ILE A 75 -10.74 1.66 -2.66
CA ILE A 75 -10.75 1.16 -1.26
C ILE A 75 -12.13 0.61 -0.88
N GLN A 76 -13.20 1.36 -1.16
CA GLN A 76 -14.56 0.93 -0.82
C GLN A 76 -14.90 -0.40 -1.48
N ARG A 77 -14.63 -0.54 -2.79
CA ARG A 77 -14.83 -1.80 -3.52
C ARG A 77 -14.03 -2.96 -2.92
N ALA A 78 -12.82 -2.69 -2.46
CA ALA A 78 -11.98 -3.71 -1.84
C ALA A 78 -12.56 -4.19 -0.50
N GLN A 79 -13.13 -3.28 0.28
CA GLN A 79 -13.78 -3.60 1.55
C GLN A 79 -15.08 -4.40 1.34
N GLU A 80 -15.89 -4.04 0.35
CA GLU A 80 -17.09 -4.81 -0.05
C GLU A 80 -16.71 -6.24 -0.49
N LEU A 81 -15.63 -6.37 -1.25
CA LEU A 81 -15.11 -7.65 -1.68
C LEU A 81 -14.59 -8.49 -0.51
N ALA A 82 -13.80 -7.90 0.39
CA ALA A 82 -13.28 -8.58 1.57
C ALA A 82 -14.42 -9.08 2.48
N ALA A 83 -15.48 -8.27 2.65
CA ALA A 83 -16.65 -8.64 3.44
C ALA A 83 -17.45 -9.81 2.83
N THR A 84 -17.50 -9.89 1.50
CA THR A 84 -18.30 -10.92 0.79
C THR A 84 -17.52 -12.20 0.50
N GLN A 85 -16.21 -12.13 0.30
CA GLN A 85 -15.37 -13.26 -0.11
C GLN A 85 -14.35 -13.70 0.94
N GLY A 86 -14.21 -12.97 2.05
CA GLY A 86 -13.27 -13.30 3.12
C GLY A 86 -11.80 -13.15 2.74
N GLU A 87 -11.49 -12.40 1.68
CA GLU A 87 -10.10 -12.15 1.25
C GLU A 87 -9.45 -11.10 2.18
N LEU A 88 -8.59 -11.55 3.09
CA LEU A 88 -8.03 -10.70 4.15
C LEU A 88 -6.53 -10.39 3.95
N CYS A 89 -5.87 -11.00 2.97
CA CYS A 89 -4.41 -10.96 2.81
C CYS A 89 -3.85 -9.54 2.62
N TRP A 90 -4.59 -8.65 1.96
CA TRP A 90 -4.18 -7.26 1.70
C TRP A 90 -4.91 -6.23 2.56
N GLN A 91 -5.67 -6.69 3.56
CA GLN A 91 -6.52 -5.81 4.36
C GLN A 91 -5.72 -4.72 5.11
N ALA A 92 -4.53 -5.06 5.61
CA ALA A 92 -3.64 -4.09 6.24
C ALA A 92 -3.21 -2.99 5.26
N GLU A 93 -2.86 -3.36 4.03
CA GLU A 93 -2.42 -2.41 3.02
C GLU A 93 -3.56 -1.51 2.52
N LEU A 94 -4.76 -2.07 2.36
CA LEU A 94 -5.96 -1.30 2.02
C LEU A 94 -6.29 -0.24 3.09
N LEU A 95 -6.18 -0.61 4.37
CA LEU A 95 -6.39 0.34 5.47
C LEU A 95 -5.30 1.41 5.52
N ARG A 96 -4.04 1.05 5.24
CA ARG A 96 -2.96 2.03 5.12
C ARG A 96 -3.25 3.01 3.99
N LEU A 97 -3.59 2.53 2.79
CA LEU A 97 -3.90 3.37 1.64
C LEU A 97 -5.14 4.24 1.87
N LYS A 98 -6.16 3.73 2.56
CA LYS A 98 -7.31 4.52 3.02
C LYS A 98 -6.85 5.70 3.87
N GLY A 99 -5.96 5.48 4.83
CA GLY A 99 -5.43 6.54 5.69
C GLY A 99 -4.68 7.61 4.89
N GLU A 100 -3.81 7.21 3.96
CA GLU A 100 -3.09 8.16 3.10
C GLU A 100 -4.03 8.97 2.18
N LEU A 101 -5.04 8.32 1.60
CA LEU A 101 -6.06 8.98 0.77
C LEU A 101 -6.90 9.97 1.59
N LEU A 102 -7.28 9.62 2.82
CA LEU A 102 -8.01 10.51 3.72
C LEU A 102 -7.17 11.74 4.09
N LEU A 103 -5.87 11.57 4.40
CA LEU A 103 -4.97 12.70 4.65
C LEU A 103 -4.79 13.59 3.41
N ALA A 104 -4.81 13.02 2.21
CA ALA A 104 -4.74 13.78 0.97
C ALA A 104 -6.07 14.48 0.63
N GLN A 105 -7.20 13.97 1.12
CA GLN A 105 -8.53 14.55 0.88
C GLN A 105 -8.75 15.82 1.71
N SER A 106 -8.45 15.79 3.01
CA SER A 106 -8.72 16.90 3.92
C SER A 106 -7.99 16.74 5.26
N ASP A 107 -7.53 17.85 5.83
CA ASP A 107 -6.99 17.89 7.20
C ASP A 107 -8.07 17.53 8.25
N GLN A 108 -9.35 17.66 7.92
CA GLN A 108 -10.45 17.25 8.81
C GLN A 108 -10.50 15.73 9.00
N SER A 109 -9.91 14.96 8.08
CA SER A 109 -9.90 13.49 8.11
C SER A 109 -8.70 12.91 8.86
N ILE A 110 -7.90 13.74 9.55
CA ILE A 110 -6.72 13.30 10.31
C ILE A 110 -7.04 12.17 11.29
N ASN A 111 -8.13 12.28 12.04
CA ASN A 111 -8.52 11.27 13.03
C ASN A 111 -8.90 9.93 12.38
N GLU A 112 -9.63 9.98 11.26
CA GLU A 112 -10.01 8.78 10.50
C GLU A 112 -8.81 8.11 9.83
N ALA A 113 -7.84 8.91 9.37
CA ALA A 113 -6.59 8.40 8.85
C ALA A 113 -5.76 7.71 9.94
N GLU A 114 -5.63 8.32 11.12
CA GLU A 114 -4.95 7.74 12.28
C GLU A 114 -5.58 6.40 12.69
N GLN A 115 -6.91 6.34 12.71
CA GLN A 115 -7.64 5.11 12.97
C GLN A 115 -7.35 4.04 11.92
N SER A 116 -7.35 4.43 10.64
CA SER A 116 -7.06 3.52 9.51
C SER A 116 -5.64 2.94 9.63
N PHE A 117 -4.64 3.75 9.96
CA PHE A 117 -3.27 3.27 10.20
C PHE A 117 -3.15 2.37 11.43
N SER A 118 -3.87 2.68 12.50
CA SER A 118 -3.89 1.86 13.73
C SER A 118 -4.47 0.47 13.47
N GLN A 119 -5.56 0.41 12.69
CA GLN A 119 -6.16 -0.86 12.26
C GLN A 119 -5.24 -1.63 11.32
N ALA A 120 -4.59 -0.95 10.36
CA ALA A 120 -3.60 -1.55 9.47
C ALA A 120 -2.46 -2.23 10.24
N LEU A 121 -1.90 -1.55 11.25
CA LEU A 121 -0.87 -2.09 12.13
C LEU A 121 -1.34 -3.32 12.90
N THR A 122 -2.55 -3.26 13.45
CA THR A 122 -3.14 -4.37 14.21
C THR A 122 -3.26 -5.61 13.33
N ILE A 123 -3.79 -5.45 12.12
CA ILE A 123 -3.99 -6.55 11.18
C ILE A 123 -2.66 -7.08 10.66
N ALA A 124 -1.72 -6.20 10.28
CA ALA A 124 -0.40 -6.62 9.80
C ALA A 124 0.35 -7.45 10.86
N ARG A 125 0.25 -7.06 12.14
CA ARG A 125 0.82 -7.83 13.26
C ARG A 125 0.15 -9.18 13.43
N ALA A 126 -1.18 -9.23 13.42
CA ALA A 126 -1.94 -10.47 13.53
C ALA A 126 -1.61 -11.45 12.39
N GLN A 127 -1.39 -10.92 11.18
CA GLN A 127 -1.01 -11.69 9.99
C GLN A 127 0.49 -12.00 9.91
N GLN A 128 1.30 -11.48 10.83
CA GLN A 128 2.77 -11.52 10.77
C GLN A 128 3.35 -10.95 9.46
N ALA A 129 2.62 -10.03 8.81
CA ALA A 129 2.98 -9.40 7.55
C ALA A 129 3.98 -8.24 7.77
N LYS A 130 5.24 -8.59 8.02
CA LYS A 130 6.29 -7.64 8.45
C LYS A 130 6.42 -6.41 7.54
N MET A 131 6.39 -6.58 6.22
CA MET A 131 6.50 -5.46 5.27
C MET A 131 5.27 -4.54 5.32
N LEU A 132 4.07 -5.10 5.45
CA LEU A 132 2.85 -4.30 5.59
C LEU A 132 2.83 -3.55 6.93
N GLU A 133 3.35 -4.17 8.00
CA GLU A 133 3.54 -3.52 9.30
C GLU A 133 4.50 -2.32 9.17
N LEU A 134 5.61 -2.47 8.45
CA LEU A 134 6.58 -1.39 8.23
C LEU A 134 5.98 -0.21 7.46
N ARG A 135 5.24 -0.48 6.37
CA ARG A 135 4.57 0.56 5.58
C ARG A 135 3.54 1.31 6.42
N ALA A 136 2.73 0.59 7.20
CA ALA A 136 1.73 1.20 8.09
C ALA A 136 2.38 2.02 9.20
N ALA A 137 3.44 1.52 9.83
CA ALA A 137 4.19 2.25 10.87
C ALA A 137 4.83 3.53 10.32
N THR A 138 5.36 3.47 9.10
CA THR A 138 5.95 4.63 8.42
C THR A 138 4.90 5.71 8.14
N SER A 139 3.72 5.30 7.65
CA SER A 139 2.59 6.21 7.40
C SER A 139 2.11 6.87 8.70
N MET A 140 1.95 6.07 9.76
CA MET A 140 1.61 6.56 11.10
C MET A 140 2.66 7.53 11.67
N ALA A 141 3.95 7.21 11.54
CA ALA A 141 5.03 8.07 12.02
C ALA A 141 5.05 9.43 11.30
N LYS A 142 4.80 9.46 9.99
CA LYS A 142 4.64 10.71 9.23
C LYS A 142 3.47 11.55 9.75
N LEU A 143 2.33 10.92 10.05
CA LEU A 143 1.16 11.60 10.63
C LEU A 143 1.47 12.16 12.03
N LEU A 144 2.02 11.34 12.92
CA LEU A 144 2.38 11.74 14.28
C LEU A 144 3.38 12.90 14.27
N ARG A 145 4.33 12.92 13.34
CA ARG A 145 5.22 14.06 13.14
C ARG A 145 4.46 15.33 12.74
N LYS A 146 3.51 15.26 11.79
CA LYS A 146 2.67 16.41 11.40
C LYS A 146 1.82 16.93 12.58
N GLN A 147 1.45 16.05 13.50
CA GLN A 147 0.74 16.38 14.74
C GLN A 147 1.68 16.87 15.87
N ASN A 148 2.96 17.15 15.61
CA ASN A 148 3.97 17.54 16.60
C ASN A 148 4.17 16.50 17.74
N LYS A 149 4.09 15.20 17.41
CA LYS A 149 4.34 14.07 18.34
C LYS A 149 5.57 13.24 17.89
N PRO A 150 6.78 13.80 17.81
CA PRO A 150 7.95 13.12 17.27
C PRO A 150 8.40 11.91 18.10
N ASP A 151 8.22 11.92 19.43
CA ASP A 151 8.59 10.80 20.29
C ASP A 151 7.75 9.55 20.03
N SER A 152 6.43 9.73 19.91
CA SER A 152 5.51 8.65 19.53
C SER A 152 5.82 8.14 18.12
N ALA A 153 6.14 9.03 17.18
CA ALA A 153 6.53 8.67 15.82
C ALA A 153 7.82 7.82 15.79
N ARG A 154 8.84 8.20 16.59
CA ARG A 154 10.08 7.43 16.71
C ARG A 154 9.85 6.07 17.35
N SER A 155 9.10 6.04 18.45
CA SER A 155 8.80 4.80 19.17
C SER A 155 8.13 3.77 18.27
N ILE A 156 7.06 4.16 17.55
CA ILE A 156 6.32 3.23 16.70
C ILE A 156 7.17 2.72 15.54
N LEU A 157 7.91 3.60 14.86
CA LEU A 157 8.68 3.22 13.68
C LEU A 157 9.91 2.39 14.04
N ASN A 158 10.61 2.71 15.13
CA ASN A 158 11.73 1.91 15.63
C ASN A 158 11.30 0.51 16.05
N SER A 159 10.11 0.36 16.67
CA SER A 159 9.59 -0.94 17.10
C SER A 159 9.44 -1.95 15.96
N VAL A 160 9.22 -1.45 14.73
CA VAL A 160 9.08 -2.27 13.53
C VAL A 160 10.39 -2.34 12.76
N ARG A 161 11.06 -1.20 12.53
CA ARG A 161 12.32 -1.13 11.74
C ARG A 161 13.46 -1.96 12.33
N SER A 162 13.55 -2.06 13.66
CA SER A 162 14.56 -2.87 14.37
C SER A 162 14.46 -4.37 14.08
N ARG A 163 13.31 -4.87 13.62
CA ARG A 163 13.10 -6.27 13.24
C ARG A 163 13.68 -6.62 11.86
N PHE A 164 14.16 -5.62 11.12
CA PHE A 164 14.80 -5.78 9.82
C PHE A 164 16.31 -5.61 9.96
N SER A 165 17.05 -6.68 9.67
CA SER A 165 18.51 -6.70 9.73
C SER A 165 19.10 -5.94 8.52
N GLY A 166 20.03 -5.01 8.77
CA GLY A 166 20.82 -4.34 7.73
C GLY A 166 20.23 -3.06 7.13
N GLN A 167 21.03 -2.41 6.27
CA GLN A 167 20.57 -1.35 5.37
C GLN A 167 19.92 -2.04 4.17
N GLY A 168 18.60 -2.10 4.15
CA GLY A 168 17.87 -2.73 3.05
C GLY A 168 17.87 -1.87 1.79
N ILE A 169 17.93 -2.49 0.62
CA ILE A 169 17.78 -1.84 -0.70
C ILE A 169 16.28 -1.62 -1.03
N ASN A 170 15.38 -2.26 -0.28
CA ASN A 170 13.94 -2.12 -0.47
C ASN A 170 13.46 -0.70 -0.15
N LEU A 171 12.62 -0.13 -1.03
CA LEU A 171 12.13 1.24 -0.96
C LEU A 171 11.39 1.56 0.35
N ASP A 172 10.63 0.60 0.91
CA ASP A 172 9.92 0.81 2.18
C ASP A 172 10.90 0.93 3.35
N LEU A 173 12.01 0.18 3.33
CA LEU A 173 13.07 0.27 4.33
C LEU A 173 13.84 1.59 4.23
N ILE A 174 14.11 2.05 3.01
CA ILE A 174 14.75 3.33 2.74
C ILE A 174 13.84 4.48 3.22
N GLU A 175 12.54 4.43 2.89
CA GLU A 175 11.59 5.46 3.31
C GLU A 175 11.40 5.48 4.83
N ALA A 176 11.29 4.31 5.47
CA ALA A 176 11.25 4.22 6.94
C ALA A 176 12.51 4.83 7.57
N GLN A 177 13.68 4.55 7.02
CA GLN A 177 14.95 5.10 7.49
C GLN A 177 15.00 6.63 7.35
N LYS A 178 14.57 7.15 6.19
CA LYS A 178 14.47 8.59 5.94
C LYS A 178 13.54 9.28 6.93
N VAL A 179 12.38 8.68 7.24
CA VAL A 179 11.46 9.23 8.24
C VAL A 179 12.10 9.24 9.64
N LEU A 180 12.83 8.19 10.03
CA LEU A 180 13.56 8.17 11.30
C LEU A 180 14.63 9.26 11.39
N GLU A 181 15.39 9.49 10.32
CA GLU A 181 16.39 10.55 10.25
C GLU A 181 15.74 11.94 10.43
N GLN A 182 14.65 12.20 9.72
CA GLN A 182 13.90 13.45 9.84
C GLN A 182 13.31 13.67 11.25
N LEU A 183 12.99 12.60 11.97
CA LEU A 183 12.51 12.66 13.35
C LEU A 183 13.62 12.94 14.36
N ASN A 184 14.88 12.65 14.03
CA ASN A 184 16.03 12.90 14.88
C ASN A 184 16.61 14.31 14.68
N THR A 185 16.44 14.90 13.50
CA THR A 185 16.89 16.27 13.19
C THR A 185 15.96 17.37 13.71
N ALA A 186 14.73 17.04 14.12
CA ALA A 186 13.72 18.00 14.58
C ALA A 186 13.82 18.33 16.08
N THR A 187 15.03 18.30 16.64
CA THR A 187 15.32 18.64 18.05
C THR A 187 15.79 20.08 18.14
#